data_AF-A0A291HH78-F1
#
_entry.id   AF-A0A291HH78-F1
#
_cell.length_a   1.000
_cell.length_b   1.000
_cell.length_c   1.000
_cell.angle_alpha   90.00
_cell.angle_beta   90.00
_cell.angle_gamma   90.00
#
_symmetry.space_group_name_H-M   'P 1'
#
loop_
_entity.id
_entity.type
_entity.pdbx_description
1 polymer ?
#
loop_
_entity_poly.entity_id
_entity_poly.type
_entity_poly.pdbx_seq_one_letter_code
_entity_poly.pdbx_strand_id
1 'polypeptide(L)'
;LVASVAVFLTATANLTFFDKISQTYPIADNLGFVLTIAVVLFGAMLLITTLLSSYRYVLKPVLILLLIMGAVTSYFTDTYGTVYDTTMLQNALQTDQAETKDLLNAAFIMRIIGLGVLPSLLVAFVKVDYPTWGKGLMRRLGLIVASLALILLPVVAFSSHYASFFRVHKPLRSYVNPIMPIYSVGKLASIEYKKASAPKDTIYHAKDAVQATKPDMRKPRLVVFVVGETARADHVSFNGYERDTFPQLAKIDGVTNFSNVTSCGTSTAYSVPCMFSYLGADEYDVDTAKYQENVLDTLDRLGVSILWRDNNSDSKGVMDKLPKAQFADYKSATNNAICNTNPYNECRDVGMLVGLDDFVAANNGKDMLIMLHQMGNHGPAYFKRYDEKFAKFTPVCEGNELAKCEHQSLINAYDNALLATDDFIAQSIQWLQTHSNAYDVSMLYVSDHGESLGENGVYLHGMPNAFAPKEQRSVPAFFWTDKQTGITPMATDTVLTHDAITPTL
;
A
#
# COMPACT_ATOMS: atom_id res chain seq x y z
N LEU A 1 3.13 15.91 -34.86
CA LEU A 1 3.88 15.28 -33.75
C LEU A 1 3.12 15.37 -32.43
N VAL A 2 3.01 16.55 -31.78
CA VAL A 2 2.32 16.69 -30.47
C VAL A 2 0.89 16.10 -30.49
N ALA A 3 0.06 16.50 -31.46
CA ALA A 3 -1.29 15.96 -31.59
C ALA A 3 -1.32 14.43 -31.82
N SER A 4 -0.37 13.90 -32.59
CA SER A 4 -0.26 12.45 -32.84
C SER A 4 0.08 11.68 -31.55
N VAL A 5 0.98 12.22 -30.72
CA VAL A 5 1.30 11.65 -29.39
C VAL A 5 0.09 11.75 -28.46
N ALA A 6 -0.64 12.86 -28.47
CA ALA A 6 -1.86 13.01 -27.68
C ALA A 6 -2.96 12.01 -28.07
N VAL A 7 -3.18 11.77 -29.36
CA VAL A 7 -4.09 10.72 -29.84
C VAL A 7 -3.62 9.35 -29.37
N PHE A 8 -2.33 9.05 -29.56
CA PHE A 8 -1.75 7.77 -29.16
C PHE A 8 -1.95 7.50 -27.67
N LEU A 9 -1.57 8.44 -26.79
CA LEU A 9 -1.76 8.33 -25.35
C LEU A 9 -3.23 8.19 -24.96
N THR A 10 -4.11 8.95 -25.60
CA THR A 10 -5.57 8.84 -25.35
C THR A 10 -6.07 7.44 -25.66
N ALA A 11 -5.66 6.87 -26.80
CA ALA A 11 -6.14 5.57 -27.25
C ALA A 11 -5.52 4.38 -26.50
N THR A 12 -4.23 4.45 -26.14
CA THR A 12 -3.50 3.29 -25.65
C THR A 12 -3.28 3.26 -24.14
N ALA A 13 -3.22 4.43 -23.48
CA ALA A 13 -2.91 4.51 -22.05
C ALA A 13 -4.16 4.57 -21.14
N ASN A 14 -5.37 4.63 -21.71
CA ASN A 14 -6.60 4.92 -20.96
C ASN A 14 -7.70 3.85 -21.15
N LEU A 15 -7.31 2.59 -21.38
CA LEU A 15 -8.26 1.49 -21.63
C LEU A 15 -9.18 1.26 -20.42
N THR A 16 -8.62 1.06 -19.22
CA THR A 16 -9.42 0.92 -18.00
C THR A 16 -10.28 2.14 -17.70
N PHE A 17 -9.80 3.36 -18.01
CA PHE A 17 -10.63 4.56 -17.88
C PHE A 17 -11.89 4.45 -18.73
N PHE A 18 -11.77 4.09 -20.01
CA PHE A 18 -12.94 3.92 -20.88
C PHE A 18 -13.83 2.74 -20.46
N ASP A 19 -13.26 1.63 -20.00
CA ASP A 19 -14.01 0.50 -19.47
C ASP A 19 -14.87 0.91 -18.27
N LYS A 20 -14.27 1.55 -17.26
CA LYS A 20 -14.99 2.05 -16.07
C LYS A 20 -16.03 3.12 -16.40
N ILE A 21 -15.76 3.98 -17.41
CA ILE A 21 -16.76 4.91 -17.94
C ILE A 21 -17.94 4.16 -18.55
N SER A 22 -17.70 3.11 -19.34
CA SER A 22 -18.77 2.34 -19.98
C SER A 22 -19.62 1.53 -19.00
N GLN A 23 -19.03 1.10 -17.87
CA GLN A 23 -19.75 0.45 -16.77
C GLN A 23 -20.64 1.45 -16.00
N THR A 24 -20.17 2.69 -15.83
CA THR A 24 -20.91 3.76 -15.12
C THR A 24 -21.99 4.41 -16.00
N TYR A 25 -21.66 4.61 -17.28
CA TYR A 25 -22.53 5.19 -18.30
C TYR A 25 -22.66 4.19 -19.46
N PRO A 26 -23.61 3.24 -19.37
CA PRO A 26 -23.81 2.23 -20.40
C PRO A 26 -23.92 2.85 -21.79
N ILE A 27 -23.12 2.34 -22.73
CA ILE A 27 -22.98 2.90 -24.09
C ILE A 27 -24.33 2.90 -24.82
N ALA A 28 -25.18 1.89 -24.59
CA ALA A 28 -26.49 1.78 -25.20
C ALA A 28 -27.35 3.05 -25.02
N ASP A 29 -27.28 3.66 -23.83
CA ASP A 29 -28.10 4.82 -23.47
C ASP A 29 -27.32 6.14 -23.52
N ASN A 30 -25.98 6.08 -23.47
CA ASN A 30 -25.11 7.25 -23.27
C ASN A 30 -24.06 7.45 -24.36
N LEU A 31 -24.23 6.84 -25.54
CA LEU A 31 -23.23 6.88 -26.63
C LEU A 31 -22.69 8.30 -26.90
N GLY A 32 -23.58 9.28 -27.01
CA GLY A 32 -23.21 10.68 -27.23
C GLY A 32 -22.28 11.23 -26.15
N PHE A 33 -22.60 10.99 -24.88
CA PHE A 33 -21.79 11.44 -23.75
C PHE A 33 -20.44 10.70 -23.68
N VAL A 34 -20.43 9.37 -23.88
CA VAL A 34 -19.19 8.58 -23.88
C VAL A 34 -18.23 9.04 -24.98
N LEU A 35 -18.74 9.34 -26.18
CA LEU A 35 -17.93 9.93 -27.26
C LEU A 35 -17.36 11.30 -26.86
N THR A 36 -18.15 12.14 -26.19
CA THR A 36 -17.63 13.43 -25.71
C THR A 36 -16.55 13.27 -24.65
N ILE A 37 -16.58 12.25 -23.80
CA ILE A 37 -15.51 11.96 -22.85
C ILE A 37 -14.20 11.67 -23.58
N ALA A 38 -14.22 10.87 -24.65
CA ALA A 38 -13.03 10.61 -25.45
C ALA A 38 -12.48 11.89 -26.09
N VAL A 39 -13.37 12.78 -26.57
CA VAL A 39 -12.99 14.08 -27.14
C VAL A 39 -12.37 15.00 -26.09
N VAL A 40 -12.98 15.08 -24.90
CA VAL A 40 -12.47 15.90 -23.79
C VAL A 40 -11.13 15.37 -23.29
N LEU A 41 -10.96 14.05 -23.17
CA LEU A 41 -9.70 13.44 -22.78
C LEU A 41 -8.61 13.73 -23.82
N PHE A 42 -8.92 13.60 -25.11
CA PHE A 42 -7.99 13.98 -26.18
C PHE A 42 -7.62 15.46 -26.10
N GLY A 43 -8.59 16.36 -25.88
CA GLY A 43 -8.36 17.78 -25.66
C GLY A 43 -7.42 18.04 -24.47
N ALA A 44 -7.65 17.37 -23.33
CA ALA A 44 -6.79 17.46 -22.15
C ALA A 44 -5.35 16.97 -22.41
N MET A 45 -5.20 15.83 -23.10
CA MET A 45 -3.90 15.30 -23.50
C MET A 45 -3.18 16.25 -24.46
N LEU A 46 -3.90 16.79 -25.44
CA LEU A 46 -3.35 17.77 -26.38
C LEU A 46 -2.89 19.05 -25.65
N LEU A 47 -3.67 19.52 -24.68
CA LEU A 47 -3.32 20.68 -23.86
C LEU A 47 -2.04 20.42 -23.05
N ILE A 48 -2.01 19.33 -22.27
CA ILE A 48 -0.87 19.01 -21.40
C ILE A 48 0.40 18.76 -22.22
N THR A 49 0.32 17.96 -23.27
CA THR A 49 1.47 17.72 -24.15
C THR A 49 1.95 19.03 -24.79
N THR A 50 1.06 19.94 -25.20
CA THR A 50 1.43 21.25 -25.76
C THR A 50 2.12 22.14 -24.73
N LEU A 51 1.56 22.24 -23.51
CA LEU A 51 2.10 23.08 -22.45
C LEU A 51 3.50 22.62 -22.02
N LEU A 52 3.67 21.32 -21.75
CA LEU A 52 4.94 20.76 -21.27
C LEU A 52 6.03 20.72 -22.36
N SER A 53 5.64 20.65 -23.63
CA SER A 53 6.57 20.51 -24.77
C SER A 53 6.86 21.84 -25.50
N SER A 54 6.61 22.97 -24.84
CA SER A 54 6.68 24.33 -25.39
C SER A 54 8.09 24.86 -25.71
N TYR A 55 9.15 24.06 -25.72
CA TYR A 55 10.48 24.55 -26.10
C TYR A 55 11.21 23.56 -27.00
N ARG A 56 11.98 24.04 -27.99
CA ARG A 56 12.54 23.19 -29.06
C ARG A 56 13.43 22.06 -28.54
N TYR A 57 14.16 22.30 -27.44
CA TYR A 57 15.03 21.30 -26.82
C TYR A 57 14.30 20.41 -25.81
N VAL A 58 13.12 20.83 -25.35
CA VAL A 58 12.30 20.12 -24.36
C VAL A 58 11.22 19.26 -25.03
N LEU A 59 10.84 19.61 -26.27
CA LEU A 59 9.77 18.96 -27.03
C LEU A 59 9.92 17.44 -27.08
N LYS A 60 11.04 16.95 -27.60
CA LYS A 60 11.26 15.50 -27.75
C LYS A 60 11.43 14.78 -26.40
N PRO A 61 12.29 15.24 -25.47
CA PRO A 61 12.44 14.60 -24.16
C PRO A 61 11.13 14.47 -23.39
N VAL A 62 10.29 15.52 -23.37
CA VAL A 62 9.00 15.50 -22.67
C VAL A 62 8.03 14.51 -23.32
N LEU A 63 7.90 14.51 -24.64
CA LEU A 63 7.00 13.56 -25.31
C LEU A 63 7.42 12.11 -25.08
N ILE A 64 8.74 11.84 -25.10
CA ILE A 64 9.31 10.52 -24.78
C ILE A 64 8.98 10.12 -23.34
N LEU A 65 9.20 11.04 -22.38
CA LEU A 65 8.88 10.80 -20.98
C LEU A 65 7.39 10.48 -20.78
N LEU A 66 6.50 11.23 -21.43
CA LEU A 66 5.05 11.01 -21.35
C LEU A 66 4.61 9.66 -21.95
N LEU A 67 5.26 9.22 -23.04
CA LEU A 67 5.00 7.92 -23.66
C LEU A 67 5.45 6.76 -22.75
N ILE A 68 6.66 6.84 -22.19
CA ILE A 68 7.16 5.82 -21.25
C ILE A 68 6.30 5.80 -19.99
N MET A 69 6.04 6.97 -19.40
CA MET A 69 5.18 7.10 -18.22
C MET A 69 3.78 6.53 -18.48
N GLY A 70 3.16 6.90 -19.60
CA GLY A 70 1.85 6.38 -19.98
C GLY A 70 1.85 4.86 -20.15
N ALA A 71 2.89 4.28 -20.76
CA ALA A 71 2.99 2.82 -20.94
C ALA A 71 3.17 2.08 -19.60
N VAL A 72 3.98 2.62 -18.69
CA VAL A 72 4.18 2.03 -17.35
C VAL A 72 2.90 2.13 -16.54
N THR A 73 2.34 3.33 -16.36
CA THR A 73 1.21 3.51 -15.44
C THR A 73 -0.06 2.87 -15.98
N SER A 74 -0.31 2.92 -17.29
CA SER A 74 -1.43 2.19 -17.89
C SER A 74 -1.32 0.69 -17.75
N TYR A 75 -0.12 0.09 -17.79
CA TYR A 75 0.03 -1.34 -17.56
C TYR A 75 -0.53 -1.76 -16.21
N PHE A 76 -0.14 -1.08 -15.14
CA PHE A 76 -0.59 -1.42 -13.79
C PHE A 76 -2.07 -1.09 -13.59
N THR A 77 -2.55 0.02 -14.16
CA THR A 77 -3.98 0.35 -14.15
C THR A 77 -4.82 -0.66 -14.94
N ASP A 78 -4.33 -1.17 -16.07
CA ASP A 78 -5.03 -2.15 -16.92
C ASP A 78 -4.96 -3.58 -16.35
N THR A 79 -3.88 -3.93 -15.66
CA THR A 79 -3.65 -5.30 -15.16
C THR A 79 -4.16 -5.49 -13.73
N TYR A 80 -4.01 -4.48 -12.87
CA TYR A 80 -4.31 -4.57 -11.44
C TYR A 80 -5.42 -3.61 -10.99
N GLY A 81 -5.91 -2.72 -11.87
CA GLY A 81 -6.92 -1.72 -11.49
C GLY A 81 -6.39 -0.60 -10.58
N THR A 82 -5.07 -0.46 -10.46
CA THR A 82 -4.43 0.52 -9.58
C THR A 82 -4.50 1.95 -10.11
N VAL A 83 -4.43 2.91 -9.19
CA VAL A 83 -4.48 4.35 -9.44
C VAL A 83 -3.16 4.98 -9.02
N TYR A 84 -2.54 5.76 -9.91
CA TYR A 84 -1.28 6.47 -9.63
C TYR A 84 -1.52 7.86 -9.01
N ASP A 85 -2.07 7.86 -7.82
CA ASP A 85 -2.21 9.07 -7.01
C ASP A 85 -0.90 9.41 -6.25
N THR A 86 -0.95 10.37 -5.32
CA THR A 86 0.22 10.74 -4.52
C THR A 86 0.73 9.60 -3.64
N THR A 87 -0.17 8.80 -3.07
CA THR A 87 0.19 7.70 -2.18
C THR A 87 0.84 6.57 -2.96
N MET A 88 0.31 6.21 -4.13
CA MET A 88 0.94 5.19 -4.97
C MET A 88 2.33 5.61 -5.47
N LEU A 89 2.56 6.90 -5.75
CA LEU A 89 3.92 7.39 -6.04
C LEU A 89 4.85 7.28 -4.83
N GLN A 90 4.35 7.53 -3.61
CA GLN A 90 5.14 7.34 -2.39
C GLN A 90 5.47 5.86 -2.18
N ASN A 91 4.51 4.95 -2.36
CA ASN A 91 4.73 3.50 -2.30
C ASN A 91 5.82 3.10 -3.31
N ALA A 92 5.74 3.57 -4.55
CA ALA A 92 6.75 3.29 -5.59
C ALA A 92 8.14 3.90 -5.29
N LEU A 93 8.23 4.93 -4.44
CA LEU A 93 9.52 5.51 -4.01
C LEU A 93 10.08 4.82 -2.75
N GLN A 94 9.24 4.20 -1.94
CA GLN A 94 9.61 3.49 -0.71
C GLN A 94 9.76 1.98 -0.90
N THR A 95 9.40 1.46 -2.08
CA THR A 95 9.57 0.06 -2.45
C THR A 95 11.05 -0.33 -2.52
N ASP A 96 11.34 -1.61 -2.25
CA ASP A 96 12.69 -2.16 -2.34
C ASP A 96 12.94 -2.98 -3.62
N GLN A 97 14.16 -3.51 -3.75
CA GLN A 97 14.54 -4.30 -4.93
C GLN A 97 13.84 -5.65 -5.01
N ALA A 98 13.46 -6.25 -3.89
CA ALA A 98 12.76 -7.54 -3.86
C ALA A 98 11.30 -7.36 -4.29
N GLU A 99 10.60 -6.36 -3.73
CA GLU A 99 9.24 -5.97 -4.13
C GLU A 99 9.16 -5.63 -5.62
N THR A 100 10.11 -4.83 -6.13
CA THR A 100 10.13 -4.45 -7.55
C THR A 100 10.30 -5.67 -8.47
N LYS A 101 11.13 -6.65 -8.08
CA LYS A 101 11.35 -7.86 -8.89
C LYS A 101 10.09 -8.69 -9.05
N ASP A 102 9.25 -8.75 -8.02
CA ASP A 102 7.97 -9.47 -8.08
C ASP A 102 6.95 -8.78 -8.99
N LEU A 103 7.12 -7.50 -9.33
CA LEU A 103 6.25 -6.82 -10.31
C LEU A 103 6.73 -6.99 -11.77
N LEU A 104 7.98 -7.38 -12.00
CA LEU A 104 8.54 -7.52 -13.34
C LEU A 104 8.14 -8.86 -13.98
N ASN A 105 7.49 -8.79 -15.13
CA ASN A 105 7.21 -9.96 -15.96
C ASN A 105 7.35 -9.65 -17.46
N ALA A 106 7.27 -10.69 -18.30
CA ALA A 106 7.44 -10.53 -19.75
C ALA A 106 6.37 -9.64 -20.38
N ALA A 107 5.11 -9.70 -19.91
CA ALA A 107 4.03 -8.88 -20.42
C ALA A 107 4.27 -7.39 -20.14
N PHE A 108 4.74 -7.04 -18.94
CA PHE A 108 5.14 -5.69 -18.58
C PHE A 108 6.26 -5.15 -19.49
N ILE A 109 7.31 -5.95 -19.71
CA ILE A 109 8.43 -5.57 -20.58
C ILE A 109 7.94 -5.38 -22.02
N MET A 110 7.12 -6.30 -22.54
CA MET A 110 6.55 -6.19 -23.89
C MET A 110 5.65 -4.96 -24.03
N ARG A 111 4.85 -4.62 -23.02
CA ARG A 111 4.00 -3.42 -22.98
C ARG A 111 4.85 -2.15 -23.04
N ILE A 112 5.90 -2.07 -22.23
CA ILE A 112 6.82 -0.92 -22.23
C ILE A 112 7.53 -0.79 -23.58
N ILE A 113 8.02 -1.89 -24.15
CA ILE A 113 8.69 -1.85 -25.45
C ILE A 113 7.70 -1.40 -26.54
N GLY A 114 6.52 -2.02 -26.59
CA GLY A 114 5.52 -1.79 -27.63
C GLY A 114 4.89 -0.40 -27.59
N LEU A 115 4.53 0.09 -26.40
CA LEU A 115 3.76 1.34 -26.24
C LEU A 115 4.58 2.51 -25.65
N GLY A 116 5.74 2.23 -25.06
CA GLY A 116 6.64 3.26 -24.53
C GLY A 116 7.84 3.48 -25.45
N VAL A 117 8.70 2.47 -25.59
CA VAL A 117 10.01 2.58 -26.26
C VAL A 117 9.87 2.77 -27.77
N LEU A 118 9.11 1.93 -28.48
CA LEU A 118 8.96 2.04 -29.92
C LEU A 118 8.38 3.39 -30.36
N PRO A 119 7.26 3.88 -29.76
CA PRO A 119 6.77 5.23 -30.05
C PRO A 119 7.77 6.34 -29.69
N SER A 120 8.53 6.16 -28.60
CA SER A 120 9.58 7.11 -28.20
C SER A 120 10.72 7.20 -29.20
N LEU A 121 11.14 6.07 -29.78
CA LEU A 121 12.13 6.05 -30.86
C LEU A 121 11.59 6.76 -32.11
N LEU A 122 10.32 6.56 -32.47
CA LEU A 122 9.70 7.31 -33.57
C LEU A 122 9.73 8.83 -33.29
N VAL A 123 9.39 9.26 -32.08
CA VAL A 123 9.50 10.68 -31.67
C VAL A 123 10.94 11.20 -31.76
N ALA A 124 11.92 10.39 -31.35
CA ALA A 124 13.33 10.74 -31.40
C ALA A 124 13.83 10.96 -32.84
N PHE A 125 13.44 10.07 -33.77
CA PHE A 125 13.90 10.10 -35.17
C PHE A 125 13.10 11.02 -36.09
N VAL A 126 11.86 11.38 -35.73
CA VAL A 126 11.06 12.33 -36.53
C VAL A 126 11.78 13.67 -36.65
N LYS A 127 12.00 14.12 -37.88
CA LYS A 127 12.50 15.47 -38.17
C LYS A 127 11.39 16.48 -37.91
N VAL A 128 11.66 17.43 -37.03
CA VAL A 128 10.70 18.48 -36.66
C VAL A 128 11.18 19.80 -37.23
N ASP A 129 10.37 20.38 -38.12
CA ASP A 129 10.62 21.72 -38.64
C ASP A 129 10.20 22.76 -37.62
N TYR A 130 11.19 23.43 -37.02
CA TYR A 130 10.95 24.46 -36.02
C TYR A 130 10.66 25.79 -36.72
N PRO A 131 9.43 26.33 -36.64
CA PRO A 131 9.09 27.60 -37.25
C PRO A 131 9.80 28.77 -36.54
N THR A 132 9.87 29.93 -37.20
CA THR A 132 10.30 31.19 -36.58
C THR A 132 9.44 31.52 -35.35
N TRP A 133 10.01 32.24 -34.38
CA TRP A 133 9.40 32.45 -33.06
C TRP A 133 7.92 32.88 -33.12
N GLY A 134 7.58 33.87 -33.95
CA GLY A 134 6.18 34.34 -34.11
C GLY A 134 5.24 33.29 -34.70
N LYS A 135 5.64 32.58 -35.76
CA LYS A 135 4.85 31.49 -36.36
C LYS A 135 4.72 30.30 -35.40
N GLY A 136 5.76 30.02 -34.62
CA GLY A 136 5.75 29.00 -33.57
C GLY A 136 4.78 29.33 -32.45
N LEU A 137 4.79 30.57 -31.97
CA LEU A 137 3.85 31.06 -30.96
C LEU A 137 2.40 30.97 -31.45
N MET A 138 2.11 31.45 -32.67
CA MET A 138 0.76 31.38 -33.25
C MET A 138 0.25 29.94 -33.40
N ARG A 139 1.10 29.01 -33.87
CA ARG A 139 0.72 27.59 -33.97
C ARG A 139 0.38 27.00 -32.60
N ARG A 140 1.12 27.37 -31.56
CA ARG A 140 0.89 26.89 -30.18
C ARG A 140 -0.36 27.47 -29.56
N LEU A 141 -0.57 28.79 -29.71
CA LEU A 141 -1.82 29.42 -29.30
C LEU A 141 -3.00 28.78 -30.02
N GLY A 142 -2.87 28.49 -31.31
CA GLY A 142 -3.87 27.73 -32.07
C GLY A 142 -4.14 26.34 -31.47
N LEU A 143 -3.11 25.58 -31.10
CA LEU A 143 -3.27 24.28 -30.44
C LEU A 143 -3.90 24.39 -29.05
N ILE A 144 -3.56 25.42 -28.28
CA ILE A 144 -4.15 25.67 -26.95
C ILE A 144 -5.62 26.06 -27.09
N VAL A 145 -5.98 26.93 -28.03
CA VAL A 145 -7.39 27.29 -28.28
C VAL A 145 -8.16 26.08 -28.79
N ALA A 146 -7.58 25.29 -29.69
CA ALA A 146 -8.21 24.06 -30.18
C ALA A 146 -8.42 23.05 -29.05
N SER A 147 -7.44 22.83 -28.18
CA SER A 147 -7.59 21.91 -27.04
C SER A 147 -8.62 22.40 -26.03
N LEU A 148 -8.65 23.69 -25.72
CA LEU A 148 -9.68 24.29 -24.87
C LEU A 148 -11.08 24.18 -25.50
N ALA A 149 -11.21 24.35 -26.82
CA ALA A 149 -12.49 24.17 -27.50
C ALA A 149 -12.97 22.71 -27.44
N LEU A 150 -12.05 21.75 -27.65
CA LEU A 150 -12.34 20.30 -27.52
C LEU A 150 -12.75 19.91 -26.09
N ILE A 151 -12.35 20.68 -25.07
CA ILE A 151 -12.74 20.46 -23.68
C ILE A 151 -14.08 21.17 -23.37
N LEU A 152 -14.16 22.47 -23.64
CA LEU A 152 -15.25 23.32 -23.17
C LEU A 152 -16.55 23.11 -23.96
N LEU A 153 -16.48 22.91 -25.28
CA LEU A 153 -17.70 22.76 -26.09
C LEU A 153 -18.50 21.51 -25.68
N PRO A 154 -17.89 20.31 -25.53
CA PRO A 154 -18.64 19.15 -25.06
C PRO A 154 -19.08 19.26 -23.60
N VAL A 155 -18.25 19.87 -22.73
CA VAL A 155 -18.61 20.08 -21.32
C VAL A 155 -19.85 20.97 -21.17
N VAL A 156 -19.97 22.02 -21.98
CA VAL A 156 -21.15 22.89 -21.97
C VAL A 156 -22.36 22.19 -22.59
N ALA A 157 -22.17 21.52 -23.74
CA ALA A 157 -23.24 20.81 -24.44
C ALA A 157 -23.85 19.66 -23.61
N PHE A 158 -23.04 18.97 -22.81
CA PHE A 158 -23.45 17.86 -21.92
C PHE A 158 -23.32 18.23 -20.44
N SER A 159 -23.60 19.50 -20.09
CA SER A 159 -23.35 20.05 -18.75
C SER A 159 -23.96 19.25 -17.59
N SER A 160 -25.15 18.68 -17.76
CA SER A 160 -25.78 17.82 -16.74
C SER A 160 -24.98 16.53 -16.48
N HIS A 161 -24.51 15.88 -17.54
CA HIS A 161 -23.73 14.64 -17.45
C HIS A 161 -22.34 14.92 -16.89
N TYR A 162 -21.68 16.00 -17.33
CA TYR A 162 -20.39 16.41 -16.78
C TYR A 162 -20.49 16.85 -15.31
N ALA A 163 -21.58 17.52 -14.92
CA ALA A 163 -21.82 17.85 -13.51
C ALA A 163 -21.94 16.57 -12.67
N SER A 164 -22.66 15.55 -13.15
CA SER A 164 -22.72 14.24 -12.47
C SER A 164 -21.35 13.56 -12.42
N PHE A 165 -20.65 13.47 -13.56
CA PHE A 165 -19.31 12.88 -13.66
C PHE A 165 -18.32 13.50 -12.67
N PHE A 166 -18.23 14.83 -12.61
CA PHE A 166 -17.28 15.51 -11.73
C PHE A 166 -17.69 15.53 -10.25
N ARG A 167 -18.99 15.42 -9.93
CA ARG A 167 -19.46 15.48 -8.54
C ARG A 167 -19.63 14.11 -7.89
N VAL A 168 -20.24 13.18 -8.62
CA VAL A 168 -20.62 11.85 -8.14
C VAL A 168 -19.50 10.84 -8.42
N HIS A 169 -18.97 10.84 -9.64
CA HIS A 169 -18.00 9.83 -10.09
C HIS A 169 -16.56 10.34 -10.07
N LYS A 170 -16.21 11.09 -9.01
CA LYS A 170 -14.86 11.63 -8.78
C LYS A 170 -13.73 10.59 -8.96
N PRO A 171 -13.87 9.32 -8.53
CA PRO A 171 -12.79 8.33 -8.69
C PRO A 171 -12.41 8.03 -10.14
N LEU A 172 -13.34 8.16 -11.10
CA LEU A 172 -13.09 7.79 -12.50
C LEU A 172 -11.96 8.61 -13.13
N ARG A 173 -11.83 9.89 -12.75
CA ARG A 173 -10.73 10.74 -13.26
C ARG A 173 -9.35 10.28 -12.81
N SER A 174 -9.29 9.48 -11.73
CA SER A 174 -8.03 8.99 -11.17
C SER A 174 -7.38 7.90 -12.02
N TYR A 175 -8.14 7.29 -12.94
CA TYR A 175 -7.65 6.28 -13.88
C TYR A 175 -7.01 6.89 -15.15
N VAL A 176 -6.96 8.22 -15.26
CA VAL A 176 -6.47 8.89 -16.48
C VAL A 176 -4.94 8.95 -16.50
N ASN A 177 -4.33 8.23 -17.45
CA ASN A 177 -2.88 8.12 -17.60
C ASN A 177 -2.39 8.83 -18.89
N PRO A 178 -1.27 9.59 -18.84
CA PRO A 178 -0.40 9.88 -17.69
C PRO A 178 -0.80 11.15 -16.90
N ILE A 179 -2.02 11.69 -17.05
CA ILE A 179 -2.41 12.96 -16.40
C ILE A 179 -2.37 12.86 -14.87
N MET A 180 -2.89 11.78 -14.29
CA MET A 180 -2.90 11.59 -12.85
C MET A 180 -1.49 11.47 -12.26
N PRO A 181 -0.58 10.64 -12.80
CA PRO A 181 0.83 10.66 -12.39
C PRO A 181 1.47 12.05 -12.42
N ILE A 182 1.22 12.84 -13.48
CA ILE A 182 1.77 14.22 -13.60
C ILE A 182 1.23 15.12 -12.49
N TYR A 183 -0.09 15.08 -12.24
CA TYR A 183 -0.72 15.81 -11.16
C TYR A 183 -0.13 15.40 -9.80
N SER A 184 0.02 14.10 -9.57
CA SER A 184 0.55 13.52 -8.33
C SER A 184 2.00 13.92 -8.09
N VAL A 185 2.87 13.96 -9.11
CA VAL A 185 4.24 14.48 -9.00
C VAL A 185 4.25 15.94 -8.60
N GLY A 186 3.40 16.78 -9.21
CA GLY A 186 3.28 18.20 -8.84
C GLY A 186 2.82 18.39 -7.40
N LYS A 187 1.82 17.60 -6.97
CA LYS A 187 1.32 17.61 -5.59
C LYS A 187 2.40 17.14 -4.61
N LEU A 188 3.11 16.05 -4.91
CA LEU A 188 4.21 15.54 -4.09
C LEU A 188 5.35 16.56 -3.97
N ALA A 189 5.75 17.22 -5.06
CA ALA A 189 6.75 18.28 -5.02
C ALA A 189 6.31 19.45 -4.12
N SER A 190 5.02 19.82 -4.15
CA SER A 190 4.48 20.86 -3.28
C SER A 190 4.49 20.46 -1.80
N ILE A 191 4.23 19.19 -1.52
CA ILE A 191 4.29 18.58 -0.19
C ILE A 191 5.73 18.61 0.32
N GLU A 192 6.69 18.10 -0.46
CA GLU A 192 8.11 18.07 -0.08
C GLU A 192 8.69 19.48 0.12
N TYR A 193 8.27 20.46 -0.70
CA TYR A 193 8.65 21.85 -0.50
C TYR A 193 8.14 22.42 0.85
N LYS A 194 6.88 22.12 1.21
CA LYS A 194 6.32 22.50 2.50
C LYS A 194 7.04 21.80 3.66
N LYS A 195 7.37 20.51 3.53
CA LYS A 195 8.17 19.77 4.52
C LYS A 195 9.55 20.37 4.73
N ALA A 196 10.24 20.74 3.65
CA ALA A 196 11.57 21.35 3.72
C ALA A 196 11.58 22.70 4.47
N SER A 197 10.44 23.38 4.51
CA SER A 197 10.23 24.66 5.18
C SER A 197 9.51 24.56 6.53
N ALA A 198 9.06 23.37 6.92
CA ALA A 198 8.39 23.14 8.21
C ALA A 198 9.39 23.11 9.38
N PRO A 199 8.98 23.53 10.60
CA PRO A 199 9.76 23.31 11.82
C PRO A 199 10.11 21.83 11.95
N LYS A 200 11.38 21.52 12.22
CA LYS A 200 11.88 20.15 12.32
C LYS A 200 11.83 19.59 13.74
N ASP A 201 11.34 20.37 14.70
CA ASP A 201 11.25 19.96 16.09
C ASP A 201 10.16 18.89 16.24
N THR A 202 10.46 17.85 17.01
CA THR A 202 9.47 16.81 17.32
C THR A 202 8.31 17.42 18.12
N ILE A 203 7.09 17.20 17.64
CA ILE A 203 5.86 17.56 18.34
C ILE A 203 5.53 16.42 19.30
N TYR A 204 5.69 16.68 20.59
CA TYR A 204 5.35 15.74 21.65
C TYR A 204 3.85 15.77 21.96
N HIS A 205 3.25 14.59 22.03
CA HIS A 205 1.83 14.35 22.32
C HIS A 205 1.62 13.91 23.77
N ALA A 206 2.43 12.97 24.26
CA ALA A 206 2.24 12.30 25.55
C ALA A 206 3.17 12.87 26.64
N LYS A 207 3.10 14.19 26.86
CA LYS A 207 4.01 14.91 27.76
C LYS A 207 3.81 14.60 29.25
N ASP A 208 2.61 14.21 29.63
CA ASP A 208 2.18 13.87 30.98
C ASP A 208 2.10 12.35 31.22
N ALA A 209 2.49 11.55 30.24
CA ALA A 209 2.49 10.10 30.36
C ALA A 209 3.45 9.66 31.49
N VAL A 210 2.98 8.73 32.32
CA VAL A 210 3.72 8.17 33.45
C VAL A 210 3.42 6.69 33.60
N GLN A 211 4.40 5.90 34.02
CA GLN A 211 4.15 4.52 34.44
C GLN A 211 3.52 4.51 35.84
N ALA A 212 2.21 4.26 35.92
CA ALA A 212 1.49 4.17 37.18
C ALA A 212 1.98 3.03 38.08
N THR A 213 2.40 1.91 37.48
CA THR A 213 3.07 0.80 38.17
C THR A 213 4.34 0.41 37.43
N LYS A 214 5.45 0.35 38.16
CA LYS A 214 6.77 0.02 37.64
C LYS A 214 7.05 -1.49 37.79
N PRO A 215 8.00 -2.05 37.01
CA PRO A 215 8.37 -3.46 37.07
C PRO A 215 8.92 -3.96 38.42
N ASP A 216 9.31 -3.06 39.34
CA ASP A 216 9.73 -3.40 40.70
C ASP A 216 8.55 -3.62 41.67
N MET A 217 7.34 -3.19 41.29
CA MET A 217 6.12 -3.29 42.09
C MET A 217 5.15 -4.39 41.63
N ARG A 218 5.40 -5.03 40.49
CA ARG A 218 4.58 -6.09 39.88
C ARG A 218 5.45 -7.00 39.02
N LYS A 219 4.90 -8.10 38.48
CA LYS A 219 5.60 -8.84 37.42
C LYS A 219 5.88 -7.89 36.23
N PRO A 220 7.09 -7.94 35.65
CA PRO A 220 7.40 -7.20 34.42
C PRO A 220 6.51 -7.72 33.28
N ARG A 221 6.22 -6.87 32.30
CA ARG A 221 5.37 -7.20 31.15
C ARG A 221 6.20 -7.42 29.91
N LEU A 222 5.86 -8.44 29.13
CA LEU A 222 6.49 -8.75 27.86
C LEU A 222 5.41 -8.87 26.79
N VAL A 223 5.38 -7.90 25.88
CA VAL A 223 4.38 -7.82 24.82
C VAL A 223 5.05 -8.05 23.47
N VAL A 224 4.47 -8.93 22.66
CA VAL A 224 4.80 -9.03 21.23
C VAL A 224 3.67 -8.40 20.43
N PHE A 225 4.00 -7.43 19.59
CA PHE A 225 3.08 -6.92 18.58
C PHE A 225 3.53 -7.40 17.21
N VAL A 226 2.77 -8.33 16.64
CA VAL A 226 2.93 -8.74 15.24
C VAL A 226 2.19 -7.74 14.35
N VAL A 227 2.96 -6.96 13.58
CA VAL A 227 2.42 -6.06 12.55
C VAL A 227 2.24 -6.90 11.30
N GLY A 228 0.99 -7.25 11.01
CA GLY A 228 0.60 -8.06 9.87
C GLY A 228 0.66 -7.29 8.56
N GLU A 229 0.69 -8.02 7.46
CA GLU A 229 0.81 -7.45 6.11
C GLU A 229 -0.24 -8.08 5.19
N THR A 230 -1.05 -7.22 4.54
CA THR A 230 -1.96 -7.60 3.45
C THR A 230 -3.05 -8.65 3.82
N ALA A 231 -3.20 -9.03 5.10
CA ALA A 231 -4.22 -9.98 5.55
C ALA A 231 -5.60 -9.28 5.69
N ARG A 232 -6.65 -9.87 5.10
CA ARG A 232 -8.02 -9.34 5.16
C ARG A 232 -8.94 -10.17 6.06
N ALA A 233 -9.90 -9.50 6.70
CA ALA A 233 -10.70 -10.09 7.77
C ALA A 233 -11.65 -11.21 7.30
N ASP A 234 -12.21 -11.08 6.10
CA ASP A 234 -13.22 -11.99 5.54
C ASP A 234 -12.67 -13.33 5.07
N HIS A 235 -11.34 -13.50 5.04
CA HIS A 235 -10.65 -14.78 4.81
C HIS A 235 -10.18 -15.47 6.11
N VAL A 236 -10.56 -14.94 7.27
CA VAL A 236 -10.23 -15.53 8.58
C VAL A 236 -11.37 -16.44 9.04
N SER A 237 -11.04 -17.69 9.40
CA SER A 237 -12.04 -18.68 9.83
C SER A 237 -12.88 -18.23 11.03
N PHE A 238 -12.30 -17.49 11.98
CA PHE A 238 -13.01 -16.90 13.12
C PHE A 238 -14.12 -15.91 12.73
N ASN A 239 -13.99 -15.27 11.56
CA ASN A 239 -14.95 -14.29 11.05
C ASN A 239 -16.01 -14.94 10.15
N GLY A 240 -16.09 -16.27 10.13
CA GLY A 240 -17.08 -17.03 9.37
C GLY A 240 -16.62 -17.44 7.98
N TYR A 241 -15.32 -17.34 7.67
CA TYR A 241 -14.77 -17.84 6.41
C TYR A 241 -14.94 -19.37 6.30
N GLU A 242 -15.27 -19.84 5.10
CA GLU A 242 -15.62 -21.26 4.86
C GLU A 242 -14.43 -22.22 5.03
N ARG A 243 -13.20 -21.71 4.89
CA ARG A 243 -11.97 -22.48 5.06
C ARG A 243 -11.35 -22.19 6.42
N ASP A 244 -10.84 -23.24 7.05
CA ASP A 244 -10.06 -23.11 8.28
C ASP A 244 -8.64 -22.64 7.96
N THR A 245 -8.49 -21.31 7.85
CA THR A 245 -7.25 -20.58 7.55
C THR A 245 -6.43 -20.22 8.79
N PHE A 246 -7.00 -20.31 9.99
CA PHE A 246 -6.32 -20.13 11.27
C PHE A 246 -6.48 -21.35 12.22
N PRO A 247 -6.11 -22.56 11.77
CA PRO A 247 -6.37 -23.80 12.50
C PRO A 247 -5.57 -23.96 13.79
N GLN A 248 -4.42 -23.30 13.94
CA GLN A 248 -3.61 -23.37 15.15
C GLN A 248 -4.14 -22.41 16.20
N LEU A 249 -4.40 -21.15 15.83
CA LEU A 249 -4.98 -20.18 16.75
C LEU A 249 -6.34 -20.64 17.29
N ALA A 250 -7.13 -21.38 16.49
CA ALA A 250 -8.42 -21.93 16.91
C ALA A 250 -8.33 -22.92 18.08
N LYS A 251 -7.13 -23.42 18.40
CA LYS A 251 -6.86 -24.40 19.46
C LYS A 251 -6.15 -23.79 20.67
N ILE A 252 -5.82 -22.50 20.63
CA ILE A 252 -5.11 -21.83 21.72
C ILE A 252 -6.14 -21.14 22.61
N ASP A 253 -6.23 -21.59 23.86
CA ASP A 253 -7.05 -20.92 24.88
C ASP A 253 -6.57 -19.48 25.11
N GLY A 254 -7.52 -18.55 25.27
CA GLY A 254 -7.24 -17.15 25.56
C GLY A 254 -6.99 -16.27 24.33
N VAL A 255 -7.07 -16.80 23.11
CA VAL A 255 -7.09 -16.00 21.89
C VAL A 255 -8.46 -15.33 21.74
N THR A 256 -8.45 -14.02 21.56
CA THR A 256 -9.62 -13.20 21.24
C THR A 256 -9.50 -12.70 19.81
N ASN A 257 -10.52 -12.97 19.00
CA ASN A 257 -10.68 -12.42 17.66
C ASN A 257 -11.55 -11.17 17.69
N PHE A 258 -11.11 -10.10 17.02
CA PHE A 258 -11.93 -8.92 16.80
C PHE A 258 -12.45 -8.94 15.36
N SER A 259 -13.76 -9.09 15.19
CA SER A 259 -14.38 -9.35 13.88
C SER A 259 -14.70 -8.08 13.08
N ASN A 260 -14.52 -6.89 13.67
CA ASN A 260 -14.89 -5.62 13.04
C ASN A 260 -13.79 -4.57 13.24
N VAL A 261 -12.64 -4.80 12.59
CA VAL A 261 -11.49 -3.87 12.61
C VAL A 261 -11.27 -3.26 11.23
N THR A 262 -11.10 -1.94 11.19
CA THR A 262 -10.82 -1.18 9.97
C THR A 262 -9.44 -0.52 10.02
N SER A 263 -8.63 -0.69 8.98
CA SER A 263 -7.31 -0.07 8.87
C SER A 263 -7.37 1.45 8.64
N CYS A 264 -6.32 2.15 9.06
CA CYS A 264 -6.15 3.59 8.83
C CYS A 264 -6.00 3.90 7.33
N GLY A 265 -5.24 3.09 6.59
CA GLY A 265 -5.12 3.18 5.13
C GLY A 265 -5.10 1.83 4.43
N THR A 266 -4.69 1.84 3.18
CA THR A 266 -4.65 0.66 2.29
C THR A 266 -3.25 0.39 1.76
N SER A 267 -2.21 0.90 2.40
CA SER A 267 -0.81 0.59 2.06
C SER A 267 0.06 0.67 3.30
N THR A 268 1.09 -0.16 3.37
CA THR A 268 2.06 -0.20 4.47
C THR A 268 2.63 1.18 4.80
N ALA A 269 3.02 1.95 3.77
CA ALA A 269 3.57 3.30 3.92
C ALA A 269 2.63 4.31 4.60
N TYR A 270 1.31 4.11 4.51
CA TYR A 270 0.32 4.97 5.15
C TYR A 270 -0.17 4.39 6.49
N SER A 271 -0.51 3.10 6.50
CA SER A 271 -1.08 2.44 7.68
C SER A 271 -0.08 2.31 8.80
N VAL A 272 1.15 1.83 8.53
CA VAL A 272 2.12 1.55 9.60
C VAL A 272 2.41 2.80 10.43
N PRO A 273 2.79 3.98 9.89
CA PRO A 273 3.02 5.14 10.75
C PRO A 273 1.75 5.67 11.43
N CYS A 274 0.57 5.42 10.84
CA CYS A 274 -0.71 5.79 11.46
C CYS A 274 -1.07 4.91 12.66
N MET A 275 -0.81 3.60 12.60
CA MET A 275 -1.06 2.63 13.68
C MET A 275 -0.37 2.99 14.99
N PHE A 276 0.79 3.64 14.92
CA PHE A 276 1.57 4.07 16.08
C PHE A 276 1.37 5.56 16.42
N SER A 277 0.50 6.27 15.68
CA SER A 277 0.27 7.70 15.85
C SER A 277 -0.71 8.01 17.00
N TYR A 278 -0.60 9.20 17.57
CA TYR A 278 -1.58 9.77 18.50
C TYR A 278 -2.73 10.51 17.79
N LEU A 279 -2.61 10.82 16.50
CA LEU A 279 -3.52 11.72 15.79
C LEU A 279 -4.85 11.05 15.37
N GLY A 280 -4.89 9.73 15.32
CA GLY A 280 -6.02 8.98 14.74
C GLY A 280 -6.17 9.18 13.22
N ALA A 281 -6.92 8.30 12.56
CA ALA A 281 -7.00 8.25 11.10
C ALA A 281 -7.53 9.53 10.43
N ASP A 282 -8.42 10.26 11.10
CA ASP A 282 -9.06 11.47 10.55
C ASP A 282 -8.13 12.69 10.50
N GLU A 283 -7.21 12.81 11.46
CA GLU A 283 -6.24 13.92 11.54
C GLU A 283 -4.83 13.50 11.11
N TYR A 284 -4.61 12.22 10.84
CA TYR A 284 -3.33 11.68 10.40
C TYR A 284 -2.92 12.24 9.03
N ASP A 285 -1.69 12.77 9.00
CA ASP A 285 -1.01 13.18 7.77
C ASP A 285 0.34 12.45 7.67
N VAL A 286 0.42 11.50 6.74
CA VAL A 286 1.62 10.71 6.42
C VAL A 286 2.85 11.59 6.16
N ASP A 287 2.64 12.78 5.61
CA ASP A 287 3.71 13.69 5.26
C ASP A 287 4.35 14.35 6.49
N THR A 288 3.61 14.47 7.58
CA THR A 288 4.08 15.09 8.83
C THR A 288 4.32 14.10 9.96
N ALA A 289 3.90 12.84 9.80
CA ALA A 289 4.01 11.79 10.82
C ALA A 289 5.42 11.66 11.43
N LYS A 290 6.48 11.77 10.62
CA LYS A 290 7.88 11.72 11.08
C LYS A 290 8.27 12.80 12.08
N TYR A 291 7.56 13.93 12.11
CA TYR A 291 7.79 15.03 13.04
C TYR A 291 6.94 14.89 14.32
N GLN A 292 6.00 13.96 14.35
CA GLN A 292 5.16 13.69 15.50
C GLN A 292 5.84 12.65 16.38
N GLU A 293 5.76 12.82 17.69
CA GLU A 293 5.97 11.74 18.64
C GLU A 293 4.96 10.61 18.35
N ASN A 294 5.44 9.38 18.31
CA ASN A 294 4.59 8.19 18.23
C ASN A 294 4.61 7.41 19.57
N VAL A 295 3.74 6.42 19.71
CA VAL A 295 3.60 5.66 20.96
C VAL A 295 4.90 4.95 21.38
N LEU A 296 5.76 4.53 20.44
CA LEU A 296 7.03 3.90 20.78
C LEU A 296 8.02 4.89 21.37
N ASP A 297 8.05 6.12 20.87
CA ASP A 297 8.85 7.23 21.44
C ASP A 297 8.43 7.49 22.91
N THR A 298 7.13 7.40 23.21
CA THR A 298 6.60 7.55 24.57
C THR A 298 6.99 6.37 25.46
N LEU A 299 6.79 5.13 25.00
CA LEU A 299 7.10 3.93 25.78
C LEU A 299 8.60 3.82 26.08
N ASP A 300 9.46 4.10 25.10
CA ASP A 300 10.92 4.12 25.28
C ASP A 300 11.35 5.19 26.30
N ARG A 301 10.81 6.42 26.19
CA ARG A 301 11.07 7.50 27.17
C ARG A 301 10.64 7.12 28.59
N LEU A 302 9.61 6.30 28.72
CA LEU A 302 9.12 5.78 30.00
C LEU A 302 9.91 4.56 30.51
N GLY A 303 10.89 4.07 29.76
CA GLY A 303 11.80 3.00 30.16
C GLY A 303 11.37 1.59 29.75
N VAL A 304 10.39 1.46 28.84
CA VAL A 304 10.06 0.18 28.22
C VAL A 304 11.14 -0.14 27.18
N SER A 305 11.70 -1.34 27.23
CA SER A 305 12.69 -1.78 26.24
C SER A 305 11.99 -2.14 24.93
N ILE A 306 12.27 -1.36 23.88
CA ILE A 306 11.66 -1.52 22.56
C ILE A 306 12.58 -2.27 21.60
N LEU A 307 12.05 -3.26 20.87
CA LEU A 307 12.72 -3.94 19.76
C LEU A 307 11.79 -4.01 18.54
N TRP A 308 12.31 -3.73 17.36
CA TRP A 308 11.62 -3.93 16.08
C TRP A 308 12.44 -4.86 15.19
N ARG A 309 11.91 -6.05 14.88
CA ARG A 309 12.46 -6.94 13.84
C ARG A 309 11.59 -6.84 12.59
N ASP A 310 12.22 -6.70 11.44
CA ASP A 310 11.51 -6.40 10.20
C ASP A 310 11.83 -7.40 9.09
N ASN A 311 10.84 -8.19 8.69
CA ASN A 311 10.90 -9.07 7.53
C ASN A 311 10.02 -8.57 6.37
N ASN A 312 9.53 -7.33 6.43
CA ASN A 312 8.62 -6.77 5.43
C ASN A 312 9.39 -5.86 4.46
N SER A 313 9.83 -4.71 4.96
CA SER A 313 10.54 -3.68 4.19
C SER A 313 11.32 -2.78 5.16
N ASP A 314 10.62 -2.01 5.98
CA ASP A 314 11.14 -1.28 7.15
C ASP A 314 9.98 -0.78 8.05
N SER A 315 10.31 -0.04 9.12
CA SER A 315 9.31 0.54 10.05
C SER A 315 8.58 1.78 9.53
N LYS A 316 8.81 2.19 8.27
CA LYS A 316 8.19 3.40 7.65
C LYS A 316 8.39 4.69 8.44
N GLY A 317 9.51 4.81 9.14
CA GLY A 317 9.89 5.98 9.95
C GLY A 317 9.38 5.95 11.39
N VAL A 318 8.67 4.90 11.82
CA VAL A 318 8.20 4.74 13.20
C VAL A 318 9.38 4.64 14.18
N MET A 319 10.45 3.94 13.80
CA MET A 319 11.63 3.74 14.67
C MET A 319 12.72 4.82 14.53
N ASP A 320 12.56 5.83 13.67
CA ASP A 320 13.65 6.74 13.26
C ASP A 320 14.25 7.59 14.40
N LYS A 321 13.46 7.84 15.46
CA LYS A 321 13.90 8.64 16.61
C LYS A 321 14.56 7.80 17.70
N LEU A 322 14.36 6.48 17.66
CA LEU A 322 14.94 5.54 18.62
C LEU A 322 16.37 5.12 18.19
N PRO A 323 17.21 4.64 19.12
CA PRO A 323 18.53 4.11 18.80
C PRO A 323 18.49 3.03 17.70
N LYS A 324 19.38 3.13 16.71
CA LYS A 324 19.44 2.17 15.58
C LYS A 324 19.58 0.70 16.00
N ALA A 325 20.16 0.42 17.16
CA ALA A 325 20.29 -0.94 17.69
C ALA A 325 18.95 -1.59 18.07
N GLN A 326 17.88 -0.79 18.21
CA GLN A 326 16.52 -1.27 18.49
C GLN A 326 15.76 -1.68 17.23
N PHE A 327 16.31 -1.47 16.04
CA PHE A 327 15.78 -1.95 14.77
C PHE A 327 16.72 -2.99 14.15
N ALA A 328 16.18 -4.13 13.72
CA ALA A 328 16.94 -5.17 13.05
C ALA A 328 16.25 -5.65 11.77
N ASP A 329 16.99 -5.62 10.66
CA ASP A 329 16.54 -6.12 9.36
C ASP A 329 16.65 -7.65 9.30
N TYR A 330 15.52 -8.33 9.12
CA TYR A 330 15.37 -9.78 9.03
C TYR A 330 15.03 -10.26 7.60
N LYS A 331 15.08 -9.38 6.59
CA LYS A 331 14.85 -9.76 5.18
C LYS A 331 16.00 -10.52 4.52
N SER A 332 17.13 -10.65 5.20
CA SER A 332 18.31 -11.32 4.67
C SER A 332 18.86 -12.39 5.62
N ALA A 333 19.57 -13.36 5.04
CA ALA A 333 20.25 -14.43 5.75
C ALA A 333 21.35 -13.94 6.73
N THR A 334 21.66 -12.64 6.74
CA THR A 334 22.59 -12.03 7.69
C THR A 334 22.07 -12.13 9.13
N ASN A 335 20.77 -11.90 9.32
CA ASN A 335 20.13 -11.93 10.64
C ASN A 335 19.05 -13.01 10.73
N ASN A 336 18.41 -13.36 9.61
CA ASN A 336 17.34 -14.35 9.59
C ASN A 336 17.90 -15.72 9.19
N ALA A 337 17.87 -16.67 10.12
CA ALA A 337 18.40 -18.01 9.90
C ALA A 337 17.48 -18.90 9.03
N ILE A 338 16.26 -18.44 8.69
CA ILE A 338 15.22 -19.22 8.03
C ILE A 338 14.88 -18.60 6.66
N CYS A 339 15.85 -18.59 5.75
CA CYS A 339 15.65 -18.12 4.36
C CYS A 339 15.80 -19.23 3.32
N ASN A 340 16.44 -20.34 3.67
CA ASN A 340 16.77 -21.44 2.75
C ASN A 340 15.74 -22.58 2.77
N THR A 341 14.53 -22.35 3.29
CA THR A 341 13.47 -23.37 3.38
C THR A 341 12.61 -23.48 2.12
N ASN A 342 12.81 -22.59 1.15
CA ASN A 342 12.05 -22.50 -0.09
C ASN A 342 12.98 -22.25 -1.30
N PRO A 343 12.54 -22.57 -2.52
CA PRO A 343 13.36 -22.39 -3.74
C PRO A 343 13.61 -20.93 -4.12
N TYR A 344 12.92 -19.97 -3.49
CA TYR A 344 13.06 -18.54 -3.76
C TYR A 344 14.14 -17.89 -2.87
N ASN A 345 14.66 -18.63 -1.89
CA ASN A 345 15.58 -18.13 -0.86
C ASN A 345 15.01 -16.92 -0.11
N GLU A 346 13.68 -16.90 0.07
CA GLU A 346 12.96 -15.84 0.77
C GLU A 346 12.97 -16.11 2.28
N CYS A 347 13.30 -15.10 3.07
CA CYS A 347 13.31 -15.18 4.52
C CYS A 347 11.90 -15.30 5.10
N ARG A 348 11.73 -16.21 6.07
CA ARG A 348 10.44 -16.48 6.72
C ARG A 348 10.28 -15.69 8.00
N ASP A 349 9.03 -15.31 8.29
CA ASP A 349 8.65 -14.53 9.46
C ASP A 349 9.03 -15.23 10.77
N VAL A 350 8.89 -16.57 10.81
CA VAL A 350 9.32 -17.42 11.94
C VAL A 350 10.80 -17.26 12.30
N GLY A 351 11.63 -16.81 11.35
CA GLY A 351 13.03 -16.48 11.62
C GLY A 351 13.22 -15.31 12.57
N MET A 352 12.23 -14.40 12.67
CA MET A 352 12.23 -13.30 13.62
C MET A 352 12.07 -13.76 15.08
N LEU A 353 11.68 -15.01 15.35
CA LEU A 353 11.62 -15.56 16.70
C LEU A 353 12.98 -16.05 17.22
N VAL A 354 13.90 -16.35 16.31
CA VAL A 354 15.21 -16.94 16.64
C VAL A 354 16.05 -15.96 17.46
N GLY A 355 16.47 -16.37 18.66
CA GLY A 355 17.32 -15.55 19.53
C GLY A 355 16.61 -14.38 20.21
N LEU A 356 15.27 -14.37 20.29
CA LEU A 356 14.57 -13.36 21.12
C LEU A 356 14.88 -13.49 22.61
N ASP A 357 15.23 -14.69 23.08
CA ASP A 357 15.63 -14.93 24.47
C ASP A 357 16.85 -14.09 24.88
N ASP A 358 17.76 -13.79 23.95
CA ASP A 358 18.93 -12.95 24.21
C ASP A 358 18.52 -11.50 24.53
N PHE A 359 17.49 -10.99 23.84
CA PHE A 359 16.94 -9.66 24.13
C PHE A 359 16.24 -9.62 25.49
N VAL A 360 15.46 -10.67 25.82
CA VAL A 360 14.82 -10.82 27.13
C VAL A 360 15.87 -10.88 28.25
N ALA A 361 16.94 -11.66 28.05
CA ALA A 361 18.03 -11.77 29.02
C ALA A 361 18.78 -10.44 29.22
N ALA A 362 19.06 -9.71 28.14
CA ALA A 362 19.73 -8.41 28.19
C ALA A 362 18.90 -7.31 28.87
N ASN A 363 17.57 -7.46 28.91
CA ASN A 363 16.63 -6.51 29.50
C ASN A 363 15.87 -7.09 30.69
N ASN A 364 16.46 -8.09 31.37
CA ASN A 364 15.76 -8.86 32.37
C ASN A 364 15.17 -7.97 33.49
N GLY A 365 13.89 -8.18 33.81
CA GLY A 365 13.16 -7.42 34.84
C GLY A 365 12.58 -6.08 34.37
N LYS A 366 12.77 -5.68 33.11
CA LYS A 366 12.10 -4.51 32.52
C LYS A 366 10.80 -4.89 31.81
N ASP A 367 9.92 -3.91 31.62
CA ASP A 367 8.85 -4.06 30.65
C ASP A 367 9.45 -4.03 29.23
N MET A 368 8.93 -4.87 28.34
CA MET A 368 9.43 -5.04 26.98
C MET A 368 8.28 -5.06 25.98
N LEU A 369 8.49 -4.38 24.85
CA LEU A 369 7.61 -4.43 23.69
C LEU A 369 8.45 -4.79 22.46
N ILE A 370 8.12 -5.92 21.83
CA ILE A 370 8.78 -6.42 20.63
C ILE A 370 7.80 -6.34 19.45
N MET A 371 8.13 -5.53 18.45
CA MET A 371 7.44 -5.51 17.17
C MET A 371 8.08 -6.54 16.23
N LEU A 372 7.24 -7.38 15.63
CA LEU A 372 7.61 -8.30 14.56
C LEU A 372 6.81 -7.89 13.31
N HIS A 373 7.47 -7.18 12.40
CA HIS A 373 6.84 -6.71 11.16
C HIS A 373 7.01 -7.77 10.07
N GLN A 374 5.94 -8.50 9.78
CA GLN A 374 5.98 -9.68 8.94
C GLN A 374 5.82 -9.38 7.45
N MET A 375 6.33 -10.27 6.60
CA MET A 375 6.03 -10.28 5.16
C MET A 375 4.57 -10.68 4.89
N GLY A 376 4.02 -11.57 5.72
CA GLY A 376 2.59 -11.91 5.72
C GLY A 376 2.07 -12.33 4.35
N ASN A 377 0.97 -11.69 3.92
CA ASN A 377 0.25 -12.03 2.69
C ASN A 377 0.63 -11.15 1.49
N HIS A 378 1.79 -10.47 1.52
CA HIS A 378 2.16 -9.51 0.49
C HIS A 378 2.16 -10.10 -0.93
N GLY A 379 1.41 -9.45 -1.84
CA GLY A 379 1.30 -9.80 -3.25
C GLY A 379 2.38 -9.21 -4.15
N PRO A 380 2.31 -9.38 -5.48
CA PRO A 380 1.43 -10.31 -6.20
C PRO A 380 1.87 -11.78 -6.10
N ALA A 381 3.09 -12.07 -5.64
CA ALA A 381 3.64 -13.42 -5.66
C ALA A 381 3.23 -14.27 -4.43
N TYR A 382 1.92 -14.38 -4.13
CA TYR A 382 1.44 -15.02 -2.88
C TYR A 382 1.97 -16.44 -2.67
N PHE A 383 2.16 -17.20 -3.76
CA PHE A 383 2.72 -18.56 -3.73
C PHE A 383 4.13 -18.66 -3.13
N LYS A 384 4.87 -17.54 -3.07
CA LYS A 384 6.18 -17.48 -2.43
C LYS A 384 6.11 -17.27 -0.92
N ARG A 385 4.99 -16.80 -0.37
CA ARG A 385 4.85 -16.36 1.03
C ARG A 385 4.82 -17.50 2.06
N TYR A 386 4.68 -18.73 1.60
CA TYR A 386 4.60 -19.90 2.46
C TYR A 386 5.52 -21.03 1.96
N ASP A 387 5.97 -21.87 2.89
CA ASP A 387 6.68 -23.11 2.58
C ASP A 387 5.70 -24.24 2.23
N GLU A 388 6.19 -25.30 1.57
CA GLU A 388 5.37 -26.40 1.04
C GLU A 388 4.41 -27.02 2.07
N LYS A 389 4.79 -27.04 3.36
CA LYS A 389 3.94 -27.54 4.46
C LYS A 389 2.58 -26.82 4.60
N PHE A 390 2.46 -25.60 4.08
CA PHE A 390 1.21 -24.82 4.09
C PHE A 390 0.49 -24.80 2.75
N ALA A 391 0.98 -25.50 1.72
CA ALA A 391 0.36 -25.60 0.40
C ALA A 391 -0.89 -26.52 0.43
N LYS A 392 -1.88 -26.19 1.27
CA LYS A 392 -3.07 -27.00 1.56
C LYS A 392 -4.15 -26.87 0.48
N PHE A 393 -4.40 -25.64 0.03
CA PHE A 393 -5.41 -25.34 -0.99
C PHE A 393 -4.76 -25.33 -2.38
N THR A 394 -5.29 -26.12 -3.30
CA THR A 394 -4.73 -26.31 -4.65
C THR A 394 -5.86 -26.37 -5.69
N PRO A 395 -5.58 -26.05 -6.98
CA PRO A 395 -4.31 -25.55 -7.53
C PRO A 395 -3.98 -24.12 -7.06
N VAL A 396 -2.73 -23.67 -7.25
CA VAL A 396 -2.26 -22.33 -6.83
C VAL A 396 -1.84 -21.48 -8.03
N CYS A 397 -2.05 -20.18 -7.94
CA CYS A 397 -1.54 -19.20 -8.91
C CYS A 397 -0.03 -18.99 -8.70
N GLU A 398 0.81 -19.60 -9.54
CA GLU A 398 2.29 -19.49 -9.47
C GLU A 398 2.84 -18.39 -10.40
N GLY A 399 2.13 -17.27 -10.52
CA GLY A 399 2.54 -16.16 -11.36
C GLY A 399 2.15 -14.81 -10.77
N ASN A 400 2.83 -13.76 -11.23
CA ASN A 400 2.65 -12.41 -10.71
C ASN A 400 1.69 -11.57 -11.58
N GLU A 401 1.10 -12.20 -12.62
CA GLU A 401 0.04 -11.66 -13.47
C GLU A 401 -1.33 -12.15 -12.96
N LEU A 402 -1.75 -11.65 -11.80
CA LEU A 402 -2.92 -12.14 -11.05
C LEU A 402 -4.19 -12.23 -11.91
N ALA A 403 -4.42 -11.24 -12.78
CA ALA A 403 -5.58 -11.19 -13.66
C ALA A 403 -5.64 -12.32 -14.72
N LYS A 404 -4.55 -13.07 -14.93
CA LYS A 404 -4.52 -14.25 -15.81
C LYS A 404 -4.75 -15.56 -15.06
N CYS A 405 -4.65 -15.55 -13.74
CA CYS A 405 -4.95 -16.72 -12.94
C CYS A 405 -6.46 -16.94 -12.86
N GLU A 406 -6.86 -18.20 -12.76
CA GLU A 406 -8.21 -18.54 -12.35
C GLU A 406 -8.41 -18.04 -10.90
N HIS A 407 -9.54 -17.38 -10.64
CA HIS A 407 -9.75 -16.65 -9.39
C HIS A 407 -9.62 -17.56 -8.16
N GLN A 408 -10.15 -18.78 -8.20
CA GLN A 408 -10.03 -19.71 -7.09
C GLN A 408 -8.57 -20.10 -6.83
N SER A 409 -7.75 -20.23 -7.87
CA SER A 409 -6.32 -20.54 -7.75
C SER A 409 -5.52 -19.39 -7.10
N LEU A 410 -5.94 -18.15 -7.32
CA LEU A 410 -5.43 -16.96 -6.62
C LEU A 410 -5.84 -16.99 -5.14
N ILE A 411 -7.12 -17.22 -4.85
CA ILE A 411 -7.64 -17.35 -3.49
C ILE A 411 -6.92 -18.47 -2.73
N ASN A 412 -6.66 -19.61 -3.38
CA ASN A 412 -5.93 -20.73 -2.79
C ASN A 412 -4.51 -20.33 -2.37
N ALA A 413 -3.77 -19.60 -3.21
CA ALA A 413 -2.43 -19.12 -2.87
C ALA A 413 -2.47 -18.12 -1.71
N TYR A 414 -3.45 -17.22 -1.68
CA TYR A 414 -3.66 -16.28 -0.60
C TYR A 414 -3.99 -16.96 0.74
N ASP A 415 -4.91 -17.93 0.73
CA ASP A 415 -5.30 -18.69 1.93
C ASP A 415 -4.15 -19.55 2.48
N ASN A 416 -3.28 -20.07 1.62
CA ASN A 416 -2.08 -20.79 2.05
C ASN A 416 -1.07 -19.86 2.76
N ALA A 417 -0.98 -18.59 2.35
CA ALA A 417 -0.18 -17.59 3.07
C ALA A 417 -0.78 -17.26 4.44
N LEU A 418 -2.12 -17.26 4.58
CA LEU A 418 -2.77 -17.12 5.89
C LEU A 418 -2.43 -18.29 6.82
N LEU A 419 -2.34 -19.52 6.32
CA LEU A 419 -1.90 -20.68 7.12
C LEU A 419 -0.47 -20.51 7.66
N ALA A 420 0.44 -19.89 6.89
CA ALA A 420 1.78 -19.58 7.36
C ALA A 420 1.78 -18.47 8.43
N THR A 421 0.91 -17.47 8.29
CA THR A 421 0.69 -16.43 9.30
C THR A 421 0.08 -17.00 10.59
N ASP A 422 -0.91 -17.89 10.50
CA ASP A 422 -1.45 -18.64 11.64
C ASP A 422 -0.35 -19.37 12.42
N ASP A 423 0.54 -20.07 11.72
CA ASP A 423 1.69 -20.75 12.31
C ASP A 423 2.66 -19.79 13.00
N PHE A 424 2.97 -18.67 12.35
CA PHE A 424 3.87 -17.68 12.91
C PHE A 424 3.32 -17.07 14.21
N ILE A 425 2.03 -16.74 14.24
CA ILE A 425 1.37 -16.19 15.43
C ILE A 425 1.31 -17.27 16.54
N ALA A 426 0.97 -18.51 16.19
CA ALA A 426 0.94 -19.62 17.15
C ALA A 426 2.32 -19.87 17.79
N GLN A 427 3.39 -19.87 16.99
CA GLN A 427 4.77 -19.98 17.49
C GLN A 427 5.18 -18.77 18.34
N SER A 428 4.71 -17.56 18.01
CA SER A 428 4.95 -16.36 18.81
C SER A 428 4.30 -16.46 20.20
N ILE A 429 3.06 -16.96 20.27
CA ILE A 429 2.37 -17.25 21.54
C ILE A 429 3.12 -18.33 22.33
N GLN A 430 3.55 -19.41 21.66
CA GLN A 430 4.31 -20.48 22.32
C GLN A 430 5.62 -19.95 22.92
N TRP A 431 6.33 -19.08 22.19
CA TRP A 431 7.55 -18.43 22.67
C TRP A 431 7.27 -17.56 23.90
N LEU A 432 6.23 -16.71 23.86
CA LEU A 432 5.82 -15.93 25.03
C LEU A 432 5.51 -16.82 26.24
N GLN A 433 4.86 -17.96 26.02
CA GLN A 433 4.47 -18.85 27.12
C GLN A 433 5.68 -19.43 27.87
N THR A 434 6.85 -19.54 27.24
CA THR A 434 8.09 -19.97 27.93
C THR A 434 8.57 -18.95 28.97
N HIS A 435 8.16 -17.68 28.83
CA HIS A 435 8.51 -16.57 29.70
C HIS A 435 7.43 -16.22 30.74
N SER A 436 6.26 -16.85 30.68
CA SER A 436 5.07 -16.56 31.51
C SER A 436 5.31 -16.66 33.03
N ASN A 437 6.29 -17.45 33.47
CA ASN A 437 6.65 -17.54 34.89
C ASN A 437 7.30 -16.23 35.41
N ALA A 438 8.14 -15.59 34.60
CA ALA A 438 8.86 -14.37 34.98
C ALA A 438 8.15 -13.09 34.53
N TYR A 439 7.38 -13.16 33.44
CA TYR A 439 6.71 -12.02 32.82
C TYR A 439 5.20 -12.23 32.73
N ASP A 440 4.46 -11.13 32.78
CA ASP A 440 3.08 -11.09 32.30
C ASP A 440 3.11 -10.90 30.79
N VAL A 441 2.69 -11.93 30.06
CA VAL A 441 2.90 -12.02 28.61
C VAL A 441 1.61 -11.81 27.82
N SER A 442 1.71 -11.04 26.73
CA SER A 442 0.60 -10.79 25.82
C SER A 442 1.09 -10.69 24.38
N MET A 443 0.22 -11.01 23.44
CA MET A 443 0.44 -10.89 22.00
C MET A 443 -0.71 -10.10 21.38
N LEU A 444 -0.37 -9.09 20.59
CA LEU A 444 -1.29 -8.39 19.70
C LEU A 444 -0.90 -8.69 18.25
N TYR A 445 -1.87 -8.97 17.41
CA TYR A 445 -1.73 -9.08 15.97
C TYR A 445 -2.76 -8.16 15.31
N VAL A 446 -2.34 -7.33 14.36
CA VAL A 446 -3.23 -6.54 13.50
C VAL A 446 -2.59 -6.42 12.12
N SER A 447 -3.34 -6.70 11.06
CA SER A 447 -2.86 -6.40 9.70
C SER A 447 -2.87 -4.90 9.43
N ASP A 448 -1.87 -4.42 8.69
CA ASP A 448 -1.76 -3.02 8.28
C ASP A 448 -2.84 -2.59 7.27
N HIS A 449 -3.26 -3.50 6.40
CA HIS A 449 -4.42 -3.37 5.53
C HIS A 449 -4.87 -4.75 5.03
N GLY A 450 -5.99 -4.77 4.30
CA GLY A 450 -6.47 -5.94 3.58
C GLY A 450 -5.93 -5.99 2.15
N GLU A 451 -6.67 -6.60 1.23
CA GLU A 451 -6.23 -6.83 -0.16
C GLU A 451 -7.44 -6.82 -1.11
N SER A 452 -7.24 -6.64 -2.41
CA SER A 452 -8.22 -7.02 -3.46
C SER A 452 -7.68 -8.22 -4.25
N LEU A 453 -8.53 -9.22 -4.50
CA LEU A 453 -8.19 -10.52 -5.11
C LEU A 453 -8.96 -10.73 -6.43
N GLY A 454 -9.35 -9.65 -7.10
CA GLY A 454 -9.99 -9.64 -8.41
C GLY A 454 -11.44 -9.17 -8.42
N GLU A 455 -11.99 -8.80 -7.26
CA GLU A 455 -13.32 -8.24 -7.15
C GLU A 455 -13.43 -6.98 -8.02
N ASN A 456 -14.40 -6.98 -8.94
CA ASN A 456 -14.59 -5.88 -9.92
C ASN A 456 -13.33 -5.53 -10.75
N GLY A 457 -12.43 -6.50 -10.94
CA GLY A 457 -11.17 -6.35 -11.67
C GLY A 457 -10.10 -5.57 -10.92
N VAL A 458 -10.25 -5.39 -9.60
CA VAL A 458 -9.25 -4.76 -8.73
C VAL A 458 -8.41 -5.85 -8.08
N TYR A 459 -7.10 -5.68 -8.12
CA TYR A 459 -6.13 -6.54 -7.45
C TYR A 459 -5.21 -5.69 -6.58
N LEU A 460 -4.48 -6.35 -5.66
CA LEU A 460 -3.54 -5.70 -4.76
C LEU A 460 -4.25 -4.71 -3.82
N HIS A 461 -3.52 -3.72 -3.37
CA HIS A 461 -3.96 -2.67 -2.47
C HIS A 461 -3.43 -1.30 -2.93
N GLY A 462 -3.50 -0.29 -2.06
CA GLY A 462 -3.04 1.07 -2.35
C GLY A 462 -4.06 1.94 -3.08
N MET A 463 -5.34 1.56 -3.10
CA MET A 463 -6.39 2.46 -3.60
C MET A 463 -6.63 3.61 -2.62
N PRO A 464 -6.89 4.84 -3.07
CA PRO A 464 -7.18 5.94 -2.16
C PRO A 464 -8.37 5.64 -1.23
N ASN A 465 -8.19 5.82 0.08
CA ASN A 465 -9.17 5.50 1.13
C ASN A 465 -10.61 5.93 0.82
N ALA A 466 -10.78 7.09 0.17
CA ALA A 466 -12.10 7.66 -0.16
C ALA A 466 -12.95 6.77 -1.10
N PHE A 467 -12.33 5.85 -1.83
CA PHE A 467 -13.02 4.94 -2.74
C PHE A 467 -12.39 3.55 -2.80
N ALA A 468 -11.55 3.20 -1.81
CA ALA A 468 -11.04 1.85 -1.67
C ALA A 468 -12.19 0.88 -1.36
N PRO A 469 -12.15 -0.34 -1.93
CA PRO A 469 -13.11 -1.38 -1.61
C PRO A 469 -12.94 -1.83 -0.14
N LYS A 470 -13.98 -2.40 0.47
CA LYS A 470 -13.96 -2.75 1.91
C LYS A 470 -12.88 -3.79 2.22
N GLU A 471 -12.61 -4.65 1.24
CA GLU A 471 -11.66 -5.75 1.24
C GLU A 471 -10.22 -5.26 1.51
N GLN A 472 -9.88 -4.01 1.12
CA GLN A 472 -8.57 -3.41 1.42
C GLN A 472 -8.49 -2.78 2.81
N ARG A 473 -9.60 -2.62 3.53
CA ARG A 473 -9.63 -1.95 4.84
C ARG A 473 -10.11 -2.82 5.98
N SER A 474 -10.85 -3.88 5.71
CA SER A 474 -11.31 -4.82 6.73
C SER A 474 -10.17 -5.79 7.08
N VAL A 475 -9.61 -5.64 8.27
CA VAL A 475 -8.39 -6.35 8.70
C VAL A 475 -8.65 -7.27 9.88
N PRO A 476 -7.96 -8.41 9.98
CA PRO A 476 -8.00 -9.24 11.17
C PRO A 476 -7.20 -8.61 12.31
N ALA A 477 -7.69 -8.79 13.53
CA ALA A 477 -6.94 -8.51 14.74
C ALA A 477 -7.16 -9.61 15.78
N PHE A 478 -6.07 -10.03 16.41
CA PHE A 478 -6.07 -11.03 17.47
C PHE A 478 -5.36 -10.49 18.70
N PHE A 479 -5.90 -10.79 19.87
CA PHE A 479 -5.23 -10.55 21.13
C PHE A 479 -5.17 -11.84 21.93
N TRP A 480 -4.00 -12.15 22.46
CA TRP A 480 -3.79 -13.26 23.38
C TRP A 480 -3.07 -12.75 24.62
N THR A 481 -3.43 -13.27 25.79
CA THR A 481 -2.70 -13.02 27.03
C THR A 481 -2.71 -14.26 27.90
N ASP A 482 -1.65 -14.45 28.68
CA ASP A 482 -1.66 -15.50 29.70
C ASP A 482 -2.72 -15.18 30.78
N LYS A 483 -3.30 -16.22 31.38
CA LYS A 483 -4.37 -16.11 32.38
C LYS A 483 -3.95 -15.31 33.62
N GLN A 484 -2.66 -15.26 33.93
CA GLN A 484 -2.15 -14.60 35.14
C GLN A 484 -2.15 -13.06 35.05
N THR A 485 -2.22 -12.48 33.85
CA THR A 485 -2.05 -11.02 33.68
C THR A 485 -3.23 -10.20 34.19
N GLY A 486 -4.41 -10.81 34.28
CA GLY A 486 -5.67 -10.11 34.60
C GLY A 486 -6.16 -9.15 33.50
N ILE A 487 -5.50 -9.11 32.34
CA ILE A 487 -5.93 -8.29 31.21
C ILE A 487 -7.20 -8.90 30.61
N THR A 488 -8.23 -8.08 30.45
CA THR A 488 -9.51 -8.50 29.88
C THR A 488 -9.69 -7.86 28.51
N PRO A 489 -9.90 -8.64 27.44
CA PRO A 489 -10.18 -8.08 26.13
C PRO A 489 -11.56 -7.41 26.09
N MET A 490 -11.73 -6.46 25.17
CA MET A 490 -13.06 -5.94 24.85
C MET A 490 -13.92 -7.00 24.14
N ALA A 491 -15.21 -6.69 23.94
CA ALA A 491 -16.11 -7.56 23.18
C ALA A 491 -15.59 -7.78 21.75
N THR A 492 -15.70 -9.01 21.26
CA THR A 492 -15.15 -9.46 19.97
C THR A 492 -15.75 -8.73 18.76
N ASP A 493 -16.96 -8.19 18.91
CA ASP A 493 -17.71 -7.48 17.87
C ASP A 493 -17.63 -5.95 17.99
N THR A 494 -16.82 -5.44 18.93
CA THR A 494 -16.57 -4.00 19.08
C THR A 494 -16.06 -3.43 17.76
N VAL A 495 -16.67 -2.34 17.30
CA VAL A 495 -16.21 -1.61 16.11
C VAL A 495 -14.89 -0.93 16.45
N LEU A 496 -13.80 -1.41 15.86
CA LEU A 496 -12.44 -0.94 16.12
C LEU A 496 -11.78 -0.44 14.83
N THR A 497 -10.78 0.40 15.02
CA THR A 497 -9.88 0.84 13.96
C THR A 497 -8.44 0.71 14.45
N HIS A 498 -7.48 1.00 13.58
CA HIS A 498 -6.08 1.17 13.98
C HIS A 498 -5.87 2.24 15.07
N ASP A 499 -6.80 3.17 15.25
CA ASP A 499 -6.73 4.20 16.31
C ASP A 499 -6.78 3.57 17.71
N ALA A 500 -7.24 2.32 17.83
CA ALA A 500 -7.24 1.57 19.08
C ALA A 500 -5.86 1.00 19.45
N ILE A 501 -4.88 0.97 18.55
CA ILE A 501 -3.57 0.36 18.78
C ILE A 501 -2.77 1.18 19.80
N THR A 502 -2.55 2.48 19.53
CA THR A 502 -1.83 3.40 20.42
C THR A 502 -2.32 3.40 21.88
N PRO A 503 -3.63 3.46 22.19
CA PRO A 503 -4.11 3.38 23.57
C PRO A 503 -4.11 1.95 24.16
N THR A 504 -3.98 0.91 23.33
CA THR A 504 -3.87 -0.49 23.80
C THR A 504 -2.43 -0.83 24.22
N LEU A 505 -1.44 -0.30 23.51
CA LEU A 505 -0.01 -0.40 23.83
C LEU A 505 0.34 0.50 25.02
#